data_AF-A0A964LL73-F1
#
_entry.id   AF-A0A964LL73-F1
#
_cell.length_a   1.000
_cell.length_b   1.000
_cell.length_c   1.000
_cell.angle_alpha   90.00
_cell.angle_beta   90.00
_cell.angle_gamma   90.00
#
_symmetry.space_group_name_H-M   'P 1'
#
loop_
_entity.id
_entity.type
_entity.pdbx_description
1 polymer ?
#
loop_
_entity_poly.entity_id
_entity_poly.type
_entity_poly.pdbx_seq_one_letter_code
_entity_poly.pdbx_strand_id
1 'polypeptide(L)'
;MSNGDLFTNLIGYSPGLLTFIDGRIGRPRVFVSHGTADPILPVTTTRDVIVPVLRGTGYDTTYREFSGVHEVPAAISDAALDWFLA
;
A
#
# COMPACT_ATOMS: atom_id res chain seq x y z
N MET A 1 4.04 11.85 -0.14
CA MET A 1 3.57 11.99 1.26
C MET A 1 4.23 13.25 1.84
N SER A 2 4.01 13.61 3.09
CA SER A 2 4.67 14.80 3.69
C SER A 2 6.20 14.68 3.84
N ASN A 3 6.75 13.45 3.88
CA ASN A 3 8.20 13.18 3.95
C ASN A 3 8.66 12.29 2.78
N GLY A 4 8.07 12.45 1.59
CA GLY A 4 8.34 11.56 0.46
C GLY A 4 9.69 11.78 -0.23
N ASP A 5 10.46 12.77 0.22
CA ASP A 5 11.87 13.01 -0.12
C ASP A 5 12.84 12.30 0.82
N LEU A 6 12.42 11.96 2.04
CA LEU A 6 13.20 11.19 3.03
C LEU A 6 12.96 9.69 2.93
N PHE A 7 11.70 9.28 2.79
CA PHE A 7 11.31 7.88 2.62
C PHE A 7 10.94 7.65 1.17
N THR A 8 11.76 6.86 0.47
CA THR A 8 11.65 6.64 -0.99
C THR A 8 10.81 5.41 -1.36
N ASN A 9 10.55 4.53 -0.39
CA ASN A 9 9.75 3.32 -0.56
C ASN A 9 8.85 3.13 0.66
N LEU A 10 7.59 2.77 0.42
CA LEU A 10 6.61 2.51 1.47
C LEU A 10 5.91 1.18 1.21
N ILE A 11 5.77 0.37 2.26
CA ILE A 11 5.06 -0.91 2.23
C ILE A 11 3.90 -0.82 3.20
N GLY A 12 2.68 -1.04 2.72
CA GLY A 12 1.46 -1.06 3.52
C GLY A 12 0.75 -2.40 3.44
N TYR A 13 0.67 -3.11 4.57
CA TYR A 13 -0.14 -4.33 4.70
C TYR A 13 -1.51 -3.99 5.26
N SER A 14 -2.55 -4.42 4.56
CA SER A 14 -3.96 -4.22 4.89
C SER A 14 -4.34 -2.80 5.35
N PRO A 15 -3.99 -1.73 4.60
CA PRO A 15 -4.27 -0.37 5.06
C PRO A 15 -5.78 -0.08 5.11
N GLY A 16 -6.23 0.64 6.13
CA GLY A 16 -7.65 0.99 6.31
C GLY A 16 -7.98 2.46 6.10
N LEU A 17 -6.95 3.32 6.01
CA LEU A 17 -7.11 4.76 5.91
C LEU A 17 -5.97 5.35 5.07
N LEU A 18 -6.30 6.35 4.27
CA LEU A 18 -5.34 7.21 3.61
C LEU A 18 -5.72 8.65 3.88
N THR A 19 -4.79 9.43 4.42
CA THR A 19 -4.96 10.86 4.65
C THR A 19 -3.77 11.60 4.08
N PHE A 20 -4.05 12.65 3.31
CA PHE A 20 -3.02 13.59 2.89
C PHE A 20 -3.08 14.81 3.80
N ILE A 21 -1.98 15.06 4.50
CA ILE A 21 -1.73 16.33 5.18
C ILE A 21 -1.01 17.25 4.19
N ASP A 22 -1.16 18.55 4.35
CA ASP A 22 -0.42 19.55 3.57
C ASP A 22 1.10 19.31 3.64
N GLY A 23 1.82 19.83 2.63
CA GLY A 23 3.28 19.66 2.52
C GLY A 23 3.73 18.38 1.81
N ARG A 24 2.92 17.81 0.90
CA ARG A 24 3.34 16.63 0.10
C ARG A 24 4.58 16.94 -0.74
N ILE A 25 5.71 16.32 -0.40
CA ILE A 25 6.99 16.40 -1.10
C ILE A 25 7.48 15.01 -1.49
N GLY A 26 8.22 14.90 -2.60
CA GLY A 26 8.68 13.63 -3.16
C GLY A 26 7.54 12.69 -3.59
N ARG A 27 7.91 11.57 -4.22
CA ARG A 27 6.99 10.55 -4.75
C ARG A 27 7.59 9.15 -4.53
N PRO A 28 7.58 8.63 -3.28
CA PRO A 28 8.04 7.27 -3.03
C PRO A 28 7.26 6.25 -3.86
N ARG A 29 7.95 5.16 -4.19
CA ARG A 29 7.30 3.94 -4.66
C ARG A 29 6.47 3.35 -3.50
N VAL A 30 5.31 2.81 -3.80
CA VAL A 30 4.39 2.26 -2.80
C VAL A 30 4.04 0.82 -3.15
N PHE A 31 4.20 -0.08 -2.19
CA PHE A 31 3.66 -1.43 -2.24
C PHE A 31 2.49 -1.54 -1.27
N VAL A 32 1.38 -2.10 -1.74
CA VAL A 32 0.20 -2.37 -0.92
C VAL A 32 -0.22 -3.82 -1.11
N SER A 33 -0.60 -4.49 -0.04
CA SER A 33 -1.33 -5.76 -0.15
C SER A 33 -2.47 -5.90 0.83
N HIS A 34 -3.46 -6.73 0.50
CA HIS A 34 -4.64 -6.93 1.33
C HIS A 34 -5.26 -8.32 1.16
N GLY A 35 -5.70 -8.93 2.24
CA GLY A 35 -6.45 -10.19 2.20
C GLY A 35 -7.89 -9.96 1.74
N THR A 36 -8.38 -10.76 0.80
CA THR A 36 -9.72 -10.57 0.21
C THR A 36 -10.88 -10.89 1.15
N ALA A 37 -10.61 -11.60 2.24
CA ALA A 37 -11.57 -11.97 3.28
C ALA A 37 -11.26 -11.30 4.63
N ASP A 38 -10.54 -10.17 4.64
CA ASP A 38 -10.20 -9.41 5.84
C ASP A 38 -11.47 -8.93 6.58
N PRO A 39 -11.74 -9.44 7.82
CA PRO A 39 -12.93 -9.07 8.57
C PRO A 39 -12.74 -7.78 9.39
N ILE A 40 -11.52 -7.25 9.47
CA ILE A 40 -11.16 -6.07 10.28
C ILE A 40 -11.20 -4.81 9.43
N LEU A 41 -10.51 -4.86 8.28
CA LEU A 41 -10.44 -3.77 7.32
C LEU A 41 -10.87 -4.29 5.95
N PRO A 42 -12.08 -3.95 5.46
CA PRO A 42 -12.56 -4.45 4.19
C PRO A 42 -11.59 -4.15 3.04
N VAL A 43 -11.24 -5.17 2.27
CA VAL A 43 -10.35 -5.05 1.10
C VAL A 43 -10.83 -4.00 0.09
N THR A 44 -12.14 -3.77 0.02
CA THR A 44 -12.77 -2.77 -0.85
C THR A 44 -12.28 -1.35 -0.54
N THR A 45 -11.98 -1.01 0.71
CA THR A 45 -11.40 0.30 1.04
C THR A 45 -10.03 0.46 0.38
N THR A 46 -9.19 -0.58 0.43
CA THR A 46 -7.88 -0.54 -0.22
C THR A 46 -7.99 -0.53 -1.74
N ARG A 47 -8.77 -1.45 -2.29
CA ARG A 47 -8.96 -1.67 -3.73
C ARG A 47 -9.61 -0.49 -4.43
N ASP A 48 -10.69 0.03 -3.85
CA ASP A 48 -11.58 0.98 -4.51
C ASP A 48 -11.31 2.43 -4.10
N VAL A 49 -10.59 2.66 -2.99
CA VAL A 49 -10.28 4.02 -2.50
C VAL A 49 -8.77 4.28 -2.45
N ILE A 50 -8.02 3.55 -1.62
CA ILE A 50 -6.62 3.89 -1.33
C ILE A 50 -5.75 3.77 -2.58
N VAL A 51 -5.80 2.63 -3.27
CA VAL A 51 -4.96 2.36 -4.45
C VAL A 51 -5.28 3.32 -5.61
N PRO A 52 -6.56 3.55 -5.98
CA PRO A 52 -6.90 4.54 -6.99
C PRO A 52 -6.43 5.96 -6.63
N VAL A 53 -6.57 6.37 -5.37
CA VAL A 53 -6.11 7.69 -4.92
C VAL A 53 -4.59 7.83 -4.99
N LEU A 54 -3.82 6.81 -4.58
CA LEU A 54 -2.35 6.82 -4.71
C LEU A 54 -1.91 6.91 -6.17
N ARG A 55 -2.49 6.08 -7.04
CA ARG A 55 -2.19 6.11 -8.49
C ARG A 55 -2.58 7.43 -9.12
N GLY A 56 -3.79 7.94 -8.83
CA GLY A 56 -4.31 9.21 -9.33
C GLY A 56 -3.52 10.43 -8.85
N THR A 57 -2.75 10.31 -7.76
CA THR A 57 -1.86 11.37 -7.26
C THR A 57 -0.40 11.21 -7.70
N GLY A 58 -0.12 10.23 -8.57
CA GLY A 58 1.17 10.04 -9.23
C GLY A 58 2.19 9.23 -8.46
N TYR A 59 1.78 8.45 -7.44
CA TYR A 59 2.68 7.48 -6.80
C TYR A 59 2.76 6.20 -7.64
N ASP A 60 3.97 5.71 -7.89
CA ASP A 60 4.18 4.37 -8.44
C ASP A 60 3.73 3.33 -7.42
N THR A 61 2.54 2.75 -7.65
CA THR A 61 1.83 1.91 -6.67
C THR A 61 1.65 0.49 -7.19
N THR A 62 2.39 -0.44 -6.60
CA THR A 62 2.20 -1.88 -6.73
C THR A 62 1.14 -2.35 -5.73
N TYR A 63 0.11 -3.06 -6.21
CA TYR A 63 -0.97 -3.56 -5.36
C TYR A 63 -1.17 -5.06 -5.56
N ARG A 64 -1.30 -5.83 -4.47
CA ARG A 64 -1.54 -7.28 -4.49
C ARG A 64 -2.66 -7.67 -3.52
N GLU A 65 -3.68 -8.33 -4.03
CA GLU A 65 -4.64 -9.05 -3.18
C GLU A 65 -4.20 -10.50 -2.99
N PHE A 66 -4.58 -11.11 -1.87
CA PHE A 66 -4.40 -12.54 -1.63
C PHE A 66 -5.63 -13.16 -0.98
N SER A 67 -5.83 -14.46 -1.21
CA SER A 67 -6.84 -15.22 -0.48
C SER A 67 -6.39 -15.39 0.97
N GLY A 68 -7.10 -14.76 1.91
CA GLY A 68 -6.73 -14.73 3.32
C GLY A 68 -7.44 -13.60 4.06
N VAL A 69 -7.13 -13.47 5.35
CA VAL A 69 -7.76 -12.50 6.27
C VAL A 69 -6.83 -11.31 6.54
N HIS A 70 -6.94 -10.69 7.73
CA HIS A 70 -6.04 -9.64 8.20
C HIS A 70 -4.68 -10.20 8.64
N GLU A 71 -3.88 -10.65 7.68
CA GLU A 71 -2.60 -11.31 7.92
C GLU A 71 -1.54 -10.91 6.90
N VAL A 72 -0.29 -11.36 7.09
CA VAL A 72 0.80 -11.19 6.13
C VAL A 72 1.41 -12.56 5.85
N PRO A 73 0.90 -13.31 4.85
CA PRO A 73 1.47 -14.60 4.48
C PRO A 73 2.92 -14.44 3.99
N ALA A 74 3.75 -15.47 4.17
CA ALA A 74 5.18 -15.42 3.76
C ALA A 74 5.37 -14.99 2.30
N ALA A 75 4.54 -15.52 1.38
CA ALA A 75 4.59 -15.14 -0.03
C ALA A 75 4.34 -13.64 -0.29
N ILE A 76 3.59 -12.96 0.59
CA ILE A 76 3.33 -11.53 0.51
C ILE A 76 4.49 -10.72 1.10
N SER A 77 5.08 -11.15 2.22
CA SER A 77 6.27 -10.51 2.77
C SER A 77 7.46 -10.64 1.83
N ASP A 78 7.67 -11.82 1.24
CA ASP A 78 8.76 -12.08 0.29
C ASP A 78 8.62 -11.19 -0.95
N ALA A 79 7.41 -11.15 -1.52
CA ALA A 79 7.10 -10.27 -2.65
C ALA A 79 7.33 -8.77 -2.37
N ALA A 80 7.00 -8.32 -1.17
CA ALA A 80 7.20 -6.93 -0.78
C ALA A 80 8.70 -6.62 -0.62
N LEU A 81 9.48 -7.57 -0.08
CA LEU A 81 10.92 -7.43 0.07
C LEU A 81 11.64 -7.45 -1.29
N ASP A 82 11.27 -8.37 -2.18
CA ASP A 82 11.78 -8.41 -3.55
C ASP A 82 11.51 -7.10 -4.29
N TRP A 83 10.29 -6.56 -4.15
CA TRP A 83 9.93 -5.26 -4.72
C TRP A 83 10.74 -4.09 -4.13
N PHE A 84 11.07 -4.15 -2.84
CA PHE A 84 11.82 -3.10 -2.14
C PHE A 84 13.29 -3.08 -2.53
N LEU A 85 13.88 -4.26 -2.75
CA LEU A 85 15.30 -4.42 -3.13
C LEU A 85 15.57 -4.21 -4.62
N ALA A 86 14.52 -4.12 -5.45
CA ALA A 86 14.59 -3.94 -6.90
C ALA A 86 14.70 -2.47 -7.35
#